data_AF-A0A972LTN2-F1
#
_entry.id   AF-A0A972LTN2-F1
#
_cell.length_a   1.000
_cell.length_b   1.000
_cell.length_c   1.000
_cell.angle_alpha   90.00
_cell.angle_beta   90.00
_cell.angle_gamma   90.00
#
_symmetry.space_group_name_H-M   'P 1'
#
loop_
_entity.id
_entity.type
_entity.pdbx_description
1 polymer ?
#
loop_
_entity_poly.entity_id
_entity_poly.type
_entity_poly.pdbx_seq_one_letter_code
_entity_poly.pdbx_strand_id
1 'polypeptide(L)'
;MPSVDGVKIFAARSGDQLATVGSGNMRNARLAFSSAGDQLAAVSSGFIDVIDVTTGLMTRSFPCTKTNGLFGVTWIGQDFLFVDNSLLIHVPLRIVAWEYKIASLSSASGAGTRWIVMSNGQRNSNVLTPLQLPPPGAVEAIEAMGKSDMLAVRPGEDVSVQVDINDGLLAKAVAEAIEEAVTEAGMTVSQEASLVLHATMKHGETEEINYRRFHDLLGKGETFEVTKRIYELQLRKKGVTLWKRESVQSPPHHLQMKKGETIRDAVARVMLPQAENFRGRLPAYIVRPEFQGPLGTSIISPAG
;
A
#
# COMPACT_ATOMS: atom_id res chain seq x y z
N MET A 1 -9.52 -10.02 -18.50
CA MET A 1 -8.18 -10.10 -17.92
C MET A 1 -7.60 -8.69 -17.94
N PRO A 2 -6.94 -8.19 -16.88
CA PRO A 2 -6.16 -6.97 -17.02
C PRO A 2 -5.11 -7.19 -18.12
N SER A 3 -4.96 -6.25 -19.04
CA SER A 3 -3.95 -6.33 -20.09
C SER A 3 -2.57 -6.44 -19.46
N VAL A 4 -1.73 -7.33 -20.01
CA VAL A 4 -0.31 -7.47 -19.64
C VAL A 4 0.44 -6.13 -19.82
N ASP A 5 -0.11 -5.23 -20.63
CA ASP A 5 0.47 -3.93 -21.02
C ASP A 5 0.43 -2.83 -19.94
N GLY A 6 -0.19 -3.03 -18.77
CA GLY A 6 -0.30 -1.96 -17.75
C GLY A 6 -1.40 -0.92 -18.01
N VAL A 7 -1.23 0.32 -17.53
CA VAL A 7 -2.23 1.40 -17.66
C VAL A 7 -1.86 2.34 -18.80
N LYS A 8 -2.73 2.42 -19.81
CA LYS A 8 -2.59 3.33 -20.95
C LYS A 8 -3.23 4.67 -20.66
N ILE A 9 -2.49 5.74 -20.90
CA ILE A 9 -2.91 7.12 -20.70
C ILE A 9 -3.19 7.72 -22.08
N PHE A 10 -4.34 8.38 -22.23
CA PHE A 10 -4.78 8.97 -23.49
C PHE A 10 -5.04 10.46 -23.35
N ALA A 11 -4.73 11.23 -24.39
CA ALA A 11 -5.09 12.63 -24.50
C ALA A 11 -6.61 12.75 -24.66
N ALA A 12 -7.28 13.45 -23.73
CA ALA A 12 -8.74 13.55 -23.74
C ALA A 12 -9.32 14.20 -25.02
N ARG A 13 -8.56 15.10 -25.67
CA ARG A 13 -9.02 15.83 -26.85
C ARG A 13 -8.92 15.01 -28.14
N SER A 14 -7.79 14.35 -28.38
CA SER A 14 -7.53 13.63 -29.64
C SER A 14 -7.79 12.13 -29.53
N GLY A 15 -7.79 11.56 -28.32
CA GLY A 15 -7.81 10.12 -28.10
C GLY A 15 -6.45 9.44 -28.31
N ASP A 16 -5.40 10.20 -28.60
CA ASP A 16 -4.06 9.65 -28.81
C ASP A 16 -3.50 9.07 -27.51
N GLN A 17 -2.81 7.93 -27.60
CA GLN A 17 -2.09 7.38 -26.47
C GLN A 17 -0.87 8.25 -26.17
N LEU A 18 -0.82 8.82 -24.96
CA LEU A 18 0.30 9.62 -24.47
C LEU A 18 1.40 8.70 -23.92
N ALA A 19 1.01 7.76 -23.07
CA ALA A 19 1.96 6.92 -22.35
C ALA A 19 1.36 5.57 -21.98
N THR A 20 2.24 4.63 -21.65
CA THR A 20 1.88 3.37 -21.00
C THR A 20 2.67 3.29 -19.71
N VAL A 21 1.96 3.22 -18.58
CA VAL A 21 2.55 2.96 -17.28
C VAL A 21 2.65 1.45 -17.13
N GLY A 22 3.86 0.96 -16.80
CA GLY A 22 4.12 -0.47 -16.64
C GLY A 22 3.15 -1.15 -15.67
N SER A 23 3.07 -2.48 -15.74
CA SER A 23 2.15 -3.34 -14.98
C SER A 23 2.40 -3.41 -13.47
N GLY A 24 2.93 -2.34 -12.87
CA GLY A 24 3.15 -2.23 -11.43
C GLY A 24 1.85 -2.41 -10.63
N ASN A 25 1.89 -2.12 -9.33
CA ASN A 25 0.80 -2.42 -8.40
C ASN A 25 -0.42 -1.46 -8.52
N MET A 26 -0.78 -1.09 -9.75
CA MET A 26 -1.98 -0.33 -10.09
C MET A 26 -3.26 -1.17 -9.97
N ARG A 27 -3.12 -2.48 -9.74
CA ARG A 27 -4.26 -3.35 -9.48
C ARG A 27 -4.97 -2.86 -8.21
N ASN A 28 -6.22 -2.41 -8.37
CA ASN A 28 -7.04 -1.78 -7.33
C ASN A 28 -6.55 -0.39 -6.86
N ALA A 29 -5.65 0.26 -7.60
CA ALA A 29 -5.23 1.61 -7.24
C ALA A 29 -6.37 2.62 -7.47
N ARG A 30 -6.42 3.62 -6.60
CA ARG A 30 -7.24 4.82 -6.76
C ARG A 30 -6.40 5.87 -7.47
N LEU A 31 -6.99 6.50 -8.48
CA LEU A 31 -6.28 7.38 -9.38
C LEU A 31 -6.79 8.82 -9.25
N ALA A 32 -5.89 9.79 -9.31
CA ALA A 32 -6.23 11.20 -9.47
C ALA A 32 -5.21 11.92 -10.33
N PHE A 33 -5.69 12.76 -11.26
CA PHE A 33 -4.85 13.68 -12.01
C PHE A 33 -4.59 14.96 -11.22
N SER A 34 -3.38 15.51 -11.33
CA SER A 34 -3.09 16.86 -10.86
C SER A 34 -4.00 17.87 -11.55
N SER A 35 -4.15 19.06 -10.98
CA SER A 35 -4.95 20.12 -11.59
C SER A 35 -4.41 20.56 -12.95
N ALA A 36 -3.10 20.43 -13.18
CA ALA A 36 -2.47 20.68 -14.48
C ALA A 36 -2.59 19.51 -15.47
N GLY A 37 -2.98 18.31 -15.00
CA GLY A 37 -3.12 17.11 -15.83
C GLY A 37 -1.79 16.49 -16.27
N ASP A 38 -0.66 16.95 -15.72
CA ASP A 38 0.70 16.48 -16.02
C ASP A 38 1.16 15.34 -15.11
N GLN A 39 0.49 15.14 -13.97
CA GLN A 39 0.79 14.07 -13.03
C GLN A 39 -0.43 13.21 -12.74
N LEU A 40 -0.18 11.90 -12.57
CA LEU A 40 -1.15 10.91 -12.13
C LEU A 40 -0.68 10.34 -10.79
N ALA A 41 -1.47 10.54 -9.74
CA ALA A 41 -1.30 9.83 -8.49
C ALA A 41 -2.03 8.49 -8.55
N ALA A 42 -1.36 7.44 -8.12
CA ALA A 42 -1.96 6.13 -7.89
C ALA A 42 -1.73 5.71 -6.44
N VAL A 43 -2.83 5.54 -5.70
CA VAL A 43 -2.80 5.09 -4.31
C VAL A 43 -3.27 3.65 -4.26
N SER A 44 -2.39 2.75 -3.83
CA SER A 44 -2.67 1.33 -3.65
C SER A 44 -2.24 0.91 -2.25
N SER A 45 -2.57 -0.31 -1.82
CA SER A 45 -2.39 -0.80 -0.44
C SER A 45 -1.04 -0.44 0.18
N GLY A 46 -1.02 0.68 0.93
CA GLY A 46 0.16 1.19 1.62
C GLY A 46 1.20 1.93 0.77
N PHE A 47 0.95 2.24 -0.50
CA PHE A 47 1.86 2.95 -1.40
C PHE A 47 1.20 4.10 -2.15
N ILE A 48 1.97 5.17 -2.35
CA ILE A 48 1.61 6.29 -3.20
C ILE A 48 2.64 6.36 -4.32
N ASP A 49 2.14 6.28 -5.55
CA ASP A 49 2.89 6.45 -6.78
C ASP A 49 2.50 7.76 -7.45
N VAL A 50 3.47 8.48 -7.99
CA VAL A 50 3.25 9.67 -8.82
C VAL A 50 3.94 9.43 -10.14
N ILE A 51 3.19 9.59 -11.22
CA ILE A 51 3.61 9.28 -12.59
C ILE A 51 3.48 10.55 -13.42
N ASP A 52 4.48 10.81 -14.24
CA ASP A 52 4.40 11.82 -15.28
C ASP A 52 3.50 11.30 -16.41
N VAL A 53 2.43 12.03 -16.71
CA VAL A 53 1.37 11.61 -17.64
C VAL A 53 1.86 11.53 -19.08
N THR A 54 2.87 12.36 -19.43
CA THR A 54 3.38 12.46 -20.79
C THR A 54 4.34 11.31 -21.10
N THR A 55 5.20 10.96 -20.15
CA THR A 55 6.25 9.95 -20.32
C THR A 55 5.84 8.57 -19.80
N GLY A 56 4.86 8.50 -18.90
CA GLY A 56 4.49 7.28 -18.18
C GLY A 56 5.50 6.86 -17.11
N LEU A 57 6.54 7.68 -16.87
CA LEU A 57 7.58 7.37 -15.91
C LEU A 57 7.12 7.70 -14.49
N MET A 58 7.48 6.81 -13.57
CA MET A 58 7.25 7.01 -12.14
C MET A 58 8.24 8.05 -11.61
N THR A 59 7.72 9.21 -11.20
CA THR A 59 8.54 10.31 -10.66
C THR A 59 8.72 10.20 -9.15
N ARG A 60 7.76 9.59 -8.45
CA ARG A 60 7.85 9.31 -7.01
C ARG A 60 7.17 7.99 -6.71
N SER A 61 7.76 7.23 -5.79
CA SER A 61 7.00 6.27 -5.01
C SER A 61 7.50 6.14 -3.59
N PHE A 62 6.58 5.94 -2.67
CA PHE A 62 6.88 5.84 -1.25
C PHE A 62 5.75 5.12 -0.50
N PRO A 63 6.08 4.46 0.62
CA PRO A 63 5.08 3.84 1.45
C PRO A 63 4.31 4.90 2.25
N CYS A 64 3.03 4.67 2.47
CA CYS A 64 2.19 5.43 3.38
C CYS A 64 1.31 4.44 4.17
N THR A 65 1.80 3.99 5.32
CA THR A 65 1.16 2.90 6.09
C THR A 65 -0.17 3.30 6.72
N LYS A 66 -0.48 4.60 6.80
CA LYS A 66 -1.76 5.11 7.29
C LYS A 66 -2.89 5.00 6.26
N THR A 67 -2.59 4.87 4.96
CA THR A 67 -3.62 4.69 3.93
C THR A 67 -3.85 3.21 3.67
N ASN A 68 -5.13 2.83 3.56
CA ASN A 68 -5.52 1.51 3.05
C ASN A 68 -5.89 1.58 1.56
N GLY A 69 -5.94 2.79 0.98
CA GLY A 69 -6.26 3.04 -0.42
C GLY A 69 -7.68 2.64 -0.79
N LEU A 70 -8.57 2.48 0.19
CA LEU A 70 -9.92 1.98 -0.04
C LEU A 70 -10.84 3.10 -0.56
N PHE A 71 -10.65 4.34 -0.11
CA PHE A 71 -11.49 5.46 -0.50
C PHE A 71 -10.83 6.37 -1.56
N GLY A 72 -11.47 7.49 -1.88
CA GLY A 72 -11.01 8.38 -2.96
C GLY A 72 -9.63 8.99 -2.69
N VAL A 73 -8.94 9.31 -3.79
CA VAL A 73 -7.77 10.19 -3.81
C VAL A 73 -8.12 11.45 -4.60
N THR A 74 -7.60 12.60 -4.20
CA THR A 74 -7.77 13.86 -4.93
C THR A 74 -6.53 14.74 -4.75
N TRP A 75 -6.04 15.34 -5.83
CA TRP A 75 -4.99 16.35 -5.74
C TRP A 75 -5.52 17.66 -5.15
N ILE A 76 -4.72 18.24 -4.28
CA ILE A 76 -4.95 19.55 -3.68
C ILE A 76 -3.76 20.43 -4.08
N GLY A 77 -3.99 21.35 -5.02
CA GLY A 77 -2.89 22.08 -5.66
C GLY A 77 -1.95 21.13 -6.42
N GLN A 78 -0.64 21.41 -6.34
CA GLN A 78 0.41 20.62 -7.00
C GLN A 78 1.16 19.68 -6.05
N ASP A 79 1.14 19.96 -4.74
CA ASP A 79 2.03 19.29 -3.79
C ASP A 79 1.31 18.35 -2.82
N PHE A 80 -0.02 18.38 -2.77
CA PHE A 80 -0.78 17.61 -1.80
C PHE A 80 -1.75 16.62 -2.44
N LEU A 81 -1.90 15.48 -1.76
CA LEU A 81 -2.96 14.51 -2.02
C LEU A 81 -3.86 14.40 -0.79
N PHE A 82 -5.16 14.51 -1.00
CA PHE A 82 -6.15 14.11 -0.01
C PHE A 82 -6.56 12.66 -0.25
N VAL A 83 -6.26 11.79 0.70
CA VAL A 83 -6.36 10.33 0.60
C VAL A 83 -7.26 9.80 1.72
N ASP A 84 -8.05 8.77 1.40
CA ASP A 84 -8.91 8.07 2.36
C ASP A 84 -9.87 8.97 3.14
N ASN A 85 -10.26 10.11 2.53
CA ASN A 85 -11.07 11.17 3.15
C ASN A 85 -10.57 11.66 4.52
N SER A 86 -9.29 11.45 4.83
CA SER A 86 -8.76 11.64 6.19
C SER A 86 -7.30 12.06 6.22
N LEU A 87 -6.51 11.80 5.18
CA LEU A 87 -5.09 12.09 5.19
C LEU A 87 -4.77 13.15 4.14
N LEU A 88 -4.05 14.19 4.54
CA LEU A 88 -3.41 15.11 3.64
C LEU A 88 -1.94 14.74 3.55
N ILE A 89 -1.51 14.27 2.39
CA ILE A 89 -0.15 13.83 2.10
C ILE A 89 0.58 14.95 1.38
N HIS A 90 1.75 15.35 1.86
CA HIS A 90 2.62 16.23 1.10
C HIS A 90 3.57 15.39 0.24
N VAL A 91 3.29 15.37 -1.05
CA VAL A 91 3.94 14.48 -2.04
C VAL A 91 5.44 14.75 -2.17
N PRO A 92 5.93 16.01 -2.24
CA PRO A 92 7.38 16.26 -2.35
C PRO A 92 8.18 15.71 -1.16
N LEU A 93 7.64 15.84 0.06
CA LEU A 93 8.30 15.39 1.28
C LEU A 93 7.97 13.94 1.66
N ARG A 94 6.98 13.31 1.00
CA ARG A 94 6.58 11.91 1.21
C ARG A 94 6.05 11.63 2.62
N ILE A 95 5.36 12.61 3.21
CA ILE A 95 4.86 12.55 4.59
C ILE A 95 3.34 12.75 4.65
N VAL A 96 2.75 12.34 5.77
CA VAL A 96 1.41 12.78 6.15
C VAL A 96 1.53 14.19 6.73
N ALA A 97 1.11 15.19 5.97
CA ALA A 97 1.11 16.58 6.43
C ALA A 97 0.05 16.79 7.53
N TRP A 98 -1.13 16.20 7.35
CA TRP A 98 -2.25 16.41 8.26
C TRP A 98 -3.18 15.20 8.30
N GLU A 99 -3.82 14.97 9.45
CA GLU A 99 -4.86 13.95 9.61
C GLU A 99 -6.18 14.57 10.07
N TYR A 100 -7.27 14.15 9.46
CA TYR A 100 -8.62 14.59 9.75
C TYR A 100 -9.43 13.45 10.34
N LYS A 101 -9.98 13.69 11.52
CA LYS A 101 -10.97 12.82 12.14
C LYS A 101 -12.35 13.29 11.68
N ILE A 102 -12.89 12.65 10.65
CA ILE A 102 -14.17 13.03 10.02
C ILE A 102 -15.13 11.85 10.06
N ALA A 103 -16.28 12.03 10.69
CA ALA A 103 -17.41 11.10 10.60
C ALA A 103 -18.26 11.42 9.35
N SER A 104 -17.68 11.26 8.16
CA SER A 104 -18.35 11.58 6.89
C SER A 104 -19.05 10.37 6.28
N LEU A 105 -20.16 10.65 5.61
CA LEU A 105 -20.88 9.68 4.77
C LEU A 105 -20.33 9.68 3.34
N SER A 106 -19.89 10.84 2.86
CA SER A 106 -19.29 11.02 1.53
C SER A 106 -18.54 12.34 1.46
N SER A 107 -17.67 12.48 0.44
CA SER A 107 -17.09 13.76 0.09
C SER A 107 -16.87 13.88 -1.41
N ALA A 108 -16.89 15.11 -1.92
CA ALA A 108 -16.66 15.42 -3.32
C ALA A 108 -15.91 16.76 -3.44
N SER A 109 -15.13 16.92 -4.51
CA SER A 109 -14.50 18.20 -4.83
C SER A 109 -15.29 18.93 -5.91
N GLY A 110 -15.44 20.24 -5.77
CA GLY A 110 -16.08 21.10 -6.76
C GLY A 110 -15.68 22.56 -6.57
N ALA A 111 -15.35 23.25 -7.65
CA ALA A 111 -14.95 24.66 -7.65
C ALA A 111 -13.81 25.01 -6.66
N GLY A 112 -12.82 24.11 -6.52
CA GLY A 112 -11.68 24.31 -5.61
C GLY A 112 -11.97 24.04 -4.13
N THR A 113 -13.22 23.70 -3.77
CA THR A 113 -13.62 23.37 -2.41
C THR A 113 -13.89 21.87 -2.27
N ARG A 114 -13.46 21.28 -1.15
CA ARG A 114 -13.90 19.94 -0.78
C ARG A 114 -15.18 20.06 0.03
N TRP A 115 -16.21 19.36 -0.39
CA TRP A 115 -17.49 19.30 0.30
C TRP A 115 -17.63 17.95 0.98
N ILE A 116 -18.02 17.98 2.25
CA ILE A 116 -18.18 16.78 3.08
C ILE A 116 -19.62 16.71 3.56
N VAL A 117 -20.23 15.54 3.38
CA VAL A 117 -21.56 15.23 3.92
C VAL A 117 -21.38 14.48 5.22
N MET A 118 -21.91 15.02 6.31
CA MET A 118 -21.85 14.42 7.65
C MET A 118 -23.26 14.23 8.21
N SER A 119 -23.45 13.19 9.02
CA SER A 119 -24.64 13.07 9.86
C SER A 119 -24.54 14.06 11.03
N ASN A 120 -25.61 14.79 11.33
CA ASN A 120 -25.67 15.67 12.51
C ASN A 120 -26.33 15.00 13.72
N GLY A 121 -26.48 13.67 13.70
CA GLY A 121 -27.10 12.91 14.78
C GLY A 121 -28.64 12.99 14.83
N GLN A 122 -29.27 13.85 14.00
CA GLN A 122 -30.73 13.87 13.83
C GLN A 122 -31.15 12.92 12.72
N ARG A 123 -32.31 12.27 12.89
CA ARG A 123 -32.86 11.33 11.89
C ARG A 123 -33.08 12.06 10.55
N ASN A 124 -32.52 11.51 9.48
CA ASN A 124 -32.62 12.02 8.11
C ASN A 124 -32.08 13.44 7.89
N SER A 125 -31.15 13.89 8.73
CA SER A 125 -30.54 15.21 8.59
C SER A 125 -29.03 15.09 8.42
N ASN A 126 -28.54 15.63 7.31
CA ASN A 126 -27.12 15.69 6.98
C ASN A 126 -26.72 17.14 6.81
N VAL A 127 -25.48 17.44 7.20
CA VAL A 127 -24.87 18.76 6.99
C VAL A 127 -23.84 18.63 5.88
N LEU A 128 -23.88 19.58 4.95
CA LEU A 128 -22.86 19.76 3.93
C LEU A 128 -21.89 20.84 4.41
N THR A 129 -20.67 20.45 4.74
CA THR A 129 -19.64 21.37 5.26
C THR A 129 -18.51 21.52 4.25
N PRO A 130 -18.11 22.76 3.91
CA PRO A 130 -16.90 22.98 3.13
C PRO A 130 -15.67 22.71 4.01
N LEU A 131 -14.73 21.95 3.47
CA LEU A 131 -13.42 21.72 4.07
C LEU A 131 -12.37 22.44 3.22
N GLN A 132 -11.67 23.39 3.85
CA GLN A 132 -10.52 24.05 3.25
C GLN A 132 -9.31 23.12 3.31
N LEU A 133 -8.71 22.86 2.14
CA LEU A 133 -7.52 22.01 1.98
C LEU A 133 -6.49 22.76 1.12
N PRO A 134 -5.20 22.80 1.51
CA PRO A 134 -4.68 22.42 2.82
C PRO A 134 -5.16 23.41 3.92
N PRO A 135 -5.18 23.00 5.20
CA PRO A 135 -5.46 23.90 6.30
C PRO A 135 -4.20 24.76 6.58
N PRO A 136 -4.34 26.01 7.08
CA PRO A 136 -3.20 26.87 7.36
C PRO A 136 -2.11 26.20 8.21
N GLY A 137 -2.51 25.48 9.27
CA GLY A 137 -1.57 24.78 10.14
C GLY A 137 -0.76 23.68 9.46
N ALA A 138 -1.28 23.03 8.41
CA ALA A 138 -0.48 22.08 7.65
C ALA A 138 0.58 22.79 6.79
N VAL A 139 0.21 23.92 6.17
CA VAL A 139 1.16 24.72 5.38
C VAL A 139 2.29 25.23 6.27
N GLU A 140 1.95 25.81 7.42
CA GLU A 140 2.91 26.28 8.42
C GLU A 140 3.82 25.15 8.92
N ALA A 141 3.27 23.97 9.21
CA ALA A 141 4.06 22.82 9.65
C ALA A 141 5.03 22.33 8.57
N ILE A 142 4.61 22.32 7.30
CA ILE A 142 5.49 21.98 6.17
C ILE A 142 6.62 23.01 6.02
N GLU A 143 6.30 24.30 6.10
CA GLU A 143 7.28 25.38 6.01
C GLU A 143 8.30 25.33 7.15
N ALA A 144 7.83 25.09 8.38
CA ALA A 144 8.67 25.02 9.58
C ALA A 144 9.71 23.88 9.53
N MET A 145 9.41 22.80 8.82
CA MET A 145 10.38 21.71 8.64
C MET A 145 11.56 22.09 7.73
N GLY A 146 11.40 23.07 6.85
CA GLY A 146 12.45 23.54 5.94
C GLY A 146 13.06 22.43 5.06
N LYS A 147 14.37 22.55 4.79
CA LYS A 147 15.14 21.59 3.97
C LYS A 147 15.70 20.40 4.78
N SER A 148 15.05 20.04 5.88
CA SER A 148 15.53 18.96 6.75
C SER A 148 15.64 17.65 5.98
N ASP A 149 16.74 16.91 6.19
CA ASP A 149 16.87 15.57 5.64
C ASP A 149 15.96 14.59 6.40
N MET A 150 14.79 14.33 5.82
CA MET A 150 13.75 13.48 6.42
C MET A 150 13.88 12.01 6.02
N LEU A 151 14.76 11.65 5.07
CA LEU A 151 14.80 10.30 4.55
C LEU A 151 15.71 9.42 5.43
N ALA A 152 15.19 8.28 5.83
CA ALA A 152 15.97 7.20 6.46
C ALA A 152 16.57 6.25 5.43
N VAL A 153 15.92 6.14 4.25
CA VAL A 153 16.32 5.29 3.14
C VAL A 153 16.24 6.08 1.84
N ARG A 154 17.28 5.93 1.02
CA ARG A 154 17.42 6.53 -0.30
C ARG A 154 17.80 5.46 -1.33
N PRO A 155 17.46 5.67 -2.62
CA PRO A 155 17.99 4.83 -3.69
C PRO A 155 19.52 4.86 -3.68
N GLY A 156 20.13 3.73 -4.04
CA GLY A 156 21.58 3.53 -4.05
C GLY A 156 22.19 3.22 -2.69
N GLU A 157 21.42 3.16 -1.60
CA GLU A 157 21.92 2.65 -0.32
C GLU A 157 22.19 1.14 -0.40
N ASP A 158 23.19 0.71 0.36
CA ASP A 158 23.48 -0.71 0.57
C ASP A 158 22.51 -1.32 1.59
N VAL A 159 22.10 -2.57 1.36
CA VAL A 159 21.18 -3.35 2.19
C VAL A 159 21.78 -4.71 2.50
N SER A 160 21.75 -5.13 3.76
CA SER A 160 22.09 -6.48 4.17
C SER A 160 20.83 -7.33 4.23
N VAL A 161 20.88 -8.55 3.71
CA VAL A 161 19.74 -9.47 3.70
C VAL A 161 19.90 -10.46 4.85
N GLN A 162 18.88 -10.57 5.70
CA GLN A 162 18.82 -11.52 6.80
C GLN A 162 17.56 -12.37 6.67
N VAL A 163 17.71 -13.69 6.65
CA VAL A 163 16.60 -14.64 6.52
C VAL A 163 16.59 -15.57 7.72
N ASP A 164 15.57 -15.44 8.56
CA ASP A 164 15.34 -16.28 9.74
C ASP A 164 14.21 -17.27 9.46
N ILE A 165 14.57 -18.36 8.77
CA ILE A 165 13.68 -19.43 8.33
C ILE A 165 14.40 -20.77 8.53
N ASN A 166 13.78 -21.68 9.28
CA ASN A 166 14.40 -22.96 9.68
C ASN A 166 14.58 -23.97 8.52
N ASP A 167 13.91 -23.79 7.39
CA ASP A 167 14.08 -24.60 6.19
C ASP A 167 15.18 -23.99 5.30
N GLY A 168 16.33 -24.65 5.19
CA GLY A 168 17.49 -24.12 4.47
C GLY A 168 17.29 -23.95 2.95
N LEU A 169 16.47 -24.79 2.30
CA LEU A 169 16.18 -24.65 0.88
C LEU A 169 15.25 -23.46 0.64
N LEU A 170 14.21 -23.32 1.49
CA LEU A 170 13.32 -22.17 1.45
C LEU A 170 14.07 -20.88 1.79
N ALA A 171 14.93 -20.89 2.81
CA ALA A 171 15.70 -19.72 3.22
C ALA A 171 16.59 -19.20 2.08
N LYS A 172 17.22 -20.10 1.32
CA LYS A 172 18.00 -19.74 0.13
C LYS A 172 17.13 -19.12 -0.96
N ALA A 173 15.99 -19.75 -1.29
CA ALA A 173 15.07 -19.21 -2.29
C ALA A 173 14.49 -17.83 -1.90
N VAL A 174 14.27 -17.62 -0.59
CA VAL A 174 13.82 -16.33 -0.05
C VAL A 174 14.92 -15.28 -0.15
N ALA A 175 16.17 -15.62 0.17
CA ALA A 175 17.30 -14.70 0.01
C ALA A 175 17.43 -14.24 -1.44
N GLU A 176 17.44 -15.17 -2.40
CA GLU A 176 17.52 -14.88 -3.84
C GLU A 176 16.38 -13.95 -4.30
N ALA A 177 15.14 -14.24 -3.90
CA ALA A 177 13.98 -13.42 -4.23
C ALA A 177 14.03 -12.01 -3.62
N ILE A 178 14.64 -11.88 -2.44
CA ILE A 178 14.83 -10.58 -1.76
C ILE A 178 15.94 -9.78 -2.44
N GLU A 179 17.06 -10.41 -2.79
CA GLU A 179 18.18 -9.75 -3.49
C GLU A 179 17.74 -9.19 -4.85
N GLU A 180 16.90 -9.93 -5.58
CA GLU A 180 16.22 -9.46 -6.80
C GLU A 180 15.40 -8.20 -6.51
N ALA A 181 14.54 -8.22 -5.49
CA ALA A 181 13.70 -7.09 -5.11
C ALA A 181 14.50 -5.86 -4.63
N VAL A 182 15.65 -6.07 -3.96
CA VAL A 182 16.57 -4.99 -3.55
C VAL A 182 17.13 -4.30 -4.80
N THR A 183 17.55 -5.09 -5.79
CA THR A 183 18.08 -4.59 -7.06
C THR A 183 17.00 -3.83 -7.85
N GLU A 184 15.78 -4.36 -7.92
CA GLU A 184 14.63 -3.68 -8.55
C GLU A 184 14.28 -2.34 -7.89
N ALA A 185 14.50 -2.22 -6.58
CA ALA A 185 14.30 -0.98 -5.84
C ALA A 185 15.47 0.02 -5.99
N GLY A 186 16.48 -0.31 -6.79
CA GLY A 186 17.65 0.53 -7.04
C GLY A 186 18.60 0.62 -5.85
N MET A 187 18.66 -0.41 -5.01
CA MET A 187 19.59 -0.56 -3.89
C MET A 187 20.60 -1.67 -4.20
N THR A 188 21.68 -1.75 -3.43
CA THR A 188 22.73 -2.77 -3.61
C THR A 188 22.76 -3.71 -2.41
N VAL A 189 23.04 -4.99 -2.62
CA VAL A 189 23.19 -5.95 -1.52
C VAL A 189 24.62 -5.90 -0.99
N SER A 190 24.78 -5.70 0.32
CA SER A 190 26.08 -5.74 1.02
C SER A 190 25.92 -6.30 2.42
N GLN A 191 26.78 -7.25 2.80
CA GLN A 191 26.71 -7.90 4.11
C GLN A 191 27.02 -6.94 5.28
N GLU A 192 27.76 -5.86 5.03
CA GLU A 192 28.18 -4.88 6.04
C GLU A 192 27.22 -3.68 6.15
N ALA A 193 26.14 -3.67 5.37
CA ALA A 193 25.21 -2.55 5.33
C ALA A 193 24.46 -2.34 6.65
N SER A 194 24.37 -1.09 7.08
CA SER A 194 23.61 -0.67 8.28
C SER A 194 22.10 -0.75 8.13
N LEU A 195 21.61 -0.79 6.89
CA LEU A 195 20.22 -1.02 6.52
C LEU A 195 20.04 -2.51 6.31
N VAL A 196 19.11 -3.13 7.04
CA VAL A 196 18.89 -4.57 7.10
C VAL A 196 17.50 -4.89 6.61
N LEU A 197 17.39 -5.77 5.63
CA LEU A 197 16.14 -6.36 5.19
C LEU A 197 15.99 -7.75 5.81
N HIS A 198 15.13 -7.83 6.82
CA HIS A 198 14.95 -9.02 7.65
C HIS A 198 13.64 -9.73 7.29
N ALA A 199 13.76 -10.98 6.82
CA ALA A 199 12.67 -11.86 6.47
C ALA A 199 12.48 -12.94 7.54
N THR A 200 11.26 -13.09 8.03
CA THR A 200 10.90 -14.12 9.01
C THR A 200 9.64 -14.86 8.59
N MET A 201 9.53 -16.13 8.98
CA MET A 201 8.32 -16.94 8.82
C MET A 201 7.90 -17.49 10.18
N LYS A 202 6.66 -17.21 10.60
CA LYS A 202 6.10 -17.68 11.87
C LYS A 202 4.75 -18.36 11.68
N HIS A 203 4.37 -19.20 12.63
CA HIS A 203 3.02 -19.76 12.71
C HIS A 203 2.06 -18.71 13.26
N GLY A 204 0.89 -18.59 12.62
CA GLY A 204 -0.23 -17.79 13.09
C GLY A 204 -1.24 -18.65 13.85
N GLU A 205 -2.48 -18.17 13.88
CA GLU A 205 -3.60 -18.87 14.53
C GLU A 205 -3.98 -20.14 13.75
N THR A 206 -4.43 -21.15 14.50
CA THR A 206 -5.06 -22.36 13.95
C THR A 206 -6.56 -22.12 13.84
N GLU A 207 -7.11 -22.34 12.65
CA GLU A 207 -8.54 -22.20 12.39
C GLU A 207 -9.14 -23.48 11.85
N GLU A 208 -10.39 -23.74 12.22
CA GLU A 208 -11.19 -24.80 11.64
C GLU A 208 -11.78 -24.35 10.30
N ILE A 209 -11.57 -25.14 9.25
CA ILE A 209 -12.05 -24.85 7.90
C ILE A 209 -12.83 -26.06 7.39
N ASN A 210 -14.05 -25.79 6.89
CA ASN A 210 -14.89 -26.79 6.23
C ASN A 210 -14.88 -26.55 4.70
N TYR A 211 -14.48 -27.58 3.96
CA TYR A 211 -14.60 -27.61 2.51
C TYR A 211 -15.70 -28.58 2.06
N ARG A 212 -16.54 -28.10 1.13
CA ARG A 212 -17.53 -28.93 0.43
C ARG A 212 -17.28 -28.94 -1.07
N ARG A 213 -17.60 -30.07 -1.72
CA ARG A 213 -17.51 -30.17 -3.19
C ARG A 213 -18.66 -29.39 -3.82
N PHE A 214 -18.37 -28.66 -4.89
CA PHE A 214 -19.34 -27.76 -5.54
C PHE A 214 -20.62 -28.49 -6.03
N HIS A 215 -20.51 -29.78 -6.37
CA HIS A 215 -21.63 -30.60 -6.85
C HIS A 215 -22.40 -31.31 -5.72
N ASP A 216 -21.95 -31.18 -4.47
CA ASP A 216 -22.53 -31.83 -3.31
C ASP A 216 -23.14 -30.77 -2.37
N LEU A 217 -24.27 -30.19 -2.83
CA LEU A 217 -24.96 -29.10 -2.13
C LEU A 217 -25.59 -29.54 -0.78
N LEU A 218 -25.79 -30.84 -0.58
CA LEU A 218 -26.40 -31.42 0.63
C LEU A 218 -25.37 -32.16 1.53
N GLY A 219 -24.12 -32.30 1.08
CA GLY A 219 -23.04 -32.94 1.84
C GLY A 219 -22.56 -32.10 3.02
N LYS A 220 -22.14 -32.78 4.10
CA LYS A 220 -21.64 -32.14 5.34
C LYS A 220 -20.25 -31.49 5.21
N GLY A 221 -19.59 -31.66 4.06
CA GLY A 221 -18.21 -31.23 3.84
C GLY A 221 -17.20 -32.00 4.70
N GLU A 222 -15.93 -31.65 4.55
CA GLU A 222 -14.83 -32.18 5.36
C GLU A 222 -14.17 -31.01 6.11
N THR A 223 -14.01 -31.18 7.42
CA THR A 223 -13.49 -30.17 8.34
C THR A 223 -12.06 -30.48 8.74
N PHE A 224 -11.21 -29.45 8.79
CA PHE A 224 -9.81 -29.58 9.19
C PHE A 224 -9.36 -28.38 10.01
N GLU A 225 -8.46 -28.61 10.95
CA GLU A 225 -7.69 -27.55 11.58
C GLU A 225 -6.48 -27.20 10.71
N VAL A 226 -6.29 -25.91 10.43
CA VAL A 226 -5.14 -25.42 9.66
C VAL A 226 -4.50 -24.25 10.37
N THR A 227 -3.21 -24.37 10.67
CA THR A 227 -2.39 -23.27 11.19
C THR A 227 -1.96 -22.35 10.06
N LYS A 228 -2.33 -21.08 10.16
CA LYS A 228 -1.89 -20.03 9.24
C LYS A 228 -0.38 -19.86 9.29
N ARG A 229 0.22 -19.39 8.20
CA ARG A 229 1.62 -18.93 8.20
C ARG A 229 1.67 -17.45 7.93
N ILE A 230 2.49 -16.76 8.72
CA ILE A 230 2.71 -15.33 8.61
C ILE A 230 4.13 -15.13 8.09
N TYR A 231 4.22 -14.48 6.94
CA TYR A 231 5.44 -14.08 6.28
C TYR A 231 5.66 -12.61 6.55
N GLU A 232 6.80 -12.26 7.12
CA GLU A 232 7.07 -10.89 7.53
C GLU A 232 8.40 -10.44 6.96
N LEU A 233 8.37 -9.27 6.32
CA LEU A 233 9.54 -8.61 5.75
C LEU A 233 9.67 -7.23 6.39
N GLN A 234 10.81 -6.96 7.02
CA GLN A 234 11.08 -5.71 7.71
C GLN A 234 12.33 -5.04 7.18
N LEU A 235 12.25 -3.75 6.90
CA LEU A 235 13.44 -2.93 6.66
C LEU A 235 13.80 -2.20 7.96
N ARG A 236 15.02 -2.45 8.46
CA ARG A 236 15.50 -1.92 9.74
C ARG A 236 16.79 -1.13 9.55
N LYS A 237 16.99 -0.06 10.30
CA LYS A 237 18.25 0.68 10.35
C LYS A 237 18.63 0.89 11.80
N LYS A 238 19.82 0.45 12.20
CA LYS A 238 20.30 0.51 13.61
C LYS A 238 19.30 -0.10 14.61
N GLY A 239 18.68 -1.22 14.25
CA GLY A 239 17.70 -1.93 15.08
C GLY A 239 16.28 -1.35 15.09
N VAL A 240 16.06 -0.17 14.48
CA VAL A 240 14.72 0.43 14.38
C VAL A 240 14.05 -0.02 13.07
N THR A 241 12.84 -0.55 13.17
CA THR A 241 12.03 -0.89 11.99
C THR A 241 11.51 0.37 11.33
N LEU A 242 11.93 0.58 10.07
CA LEU A 242 11.52 1.72 9.25
C LEU A 242 10.27 1.42 8.42
N TRP A 243 10.12 0.16 8.01
CA TRP A 243 9.01 -0.34 7.22
C TRP A 243 8.80 -1.83 7.46
N LYS A 244 7.56 -2.28 7.34
CA LYS A 244 7.18 -3.69 7.47
C LYS A 244 6.10 -4.03 6.42
N ARG A 245 6.21 -5.21 5.86
CA ARG A 245 5.14 -5.90 5.12
C ARG A 245 4.87 -7.24 5.76
N GLU A 246 3.60 -7.60 5.82
CA GLU A 246 3.14 -8.89 6.30
C GLU A 246 2.25 -9.51 5.23
N SER A 247 2.42 -10.81 5.00
CA SER A 247 1.52 -11.62 4.19
C SER A 247 1.10 -12.84 5.01
N VAL A 248 -0.16 -13.23 4.89
CA VAL A 248 -0.70 -14.39 5.58
C VAL A 248 -1.09 -15.43 4.54
N GLN A 249 -0.48 -16.60 4.63
CA GLN A 249 -0.95 -17.76 3.90
C GLN A 249 -1.99 -18.48 4.75
N SER A 250 -3.23 -18.44 4.27
CA SER A 250 -4.34 -19.23 4.78
C SER A 250 -4.89 -20.10 3.65
N PRO A 251 -5.62 -21.17 3.98
CA PRO A 251 -6.33 -21.94 2.97
C PRO A 251 -7.31 -21.05 2.19
N PRO A 252 -7.43 -21.22 0.86
CA PRO A 252 -8.28 -20.37 0.05
C PRO A 252 -9.76 -20.68 0.29
N HIS A 253 -10.65 -19.69 0.14
CA HIS A 253 -12.11 -19.94 0.19
C HIS A 253 -12.59 -20.94 -0.86
N HIS A 254 -11.89 -21.02 -2.00
CA HIS A 254 -12.15 -21.98 -3.07
C HIS A 254 -10.90 -22.81 -3.32
N LEU A 255 -10.99 -24.12 -3.07
CA LEU A 255 -9.89 -25.04 -3.25
C LEU A 255 -9.96 -25.70 -4.64
N GLN A 256 -8.96 -25.46 -5.47
CA GLN A 256 -8.81 -26.17 -6.74
C GLN A 256 -8.08 -27.50 -6.52
N MET A 257 -8.79 -28.59 -6.79
CA MET A 257 -8.28 -29.96 -6.63
C MET A 257 -7.79 -30.52 -7.96
N LYS A 258 -6.71 -31.30 -7.93
CA LYS A 258 -6.24 -32.10 -9.07
C LYS A 258 -7.04 -33.40 -9.16
N LYS A 259 -7.04 -34.03 -10.34
CA LYS A 259 -7.72 -35.33 -10.55
C LYS A 259 -7.13 -36.37 -9.59
N GLY A 260 -7.98 -36.97 -8.75
CA GLY A 260 -7.61 -38.01 -7.79
C GLY A 260 -7.02 -37.50 -6.46
N GLU A 261 -6.88 -36.19 -6.28
CA GLU A 261 -6.39 -35.58 -5.03
C GLU A 261 -7.48 -35.57 -3.96
N THR A 262 -7.13 -35.81 -2.69
CA THR A 262 -8.08 -35.61 -1.57
C THR A 262 -8.16 -34.14 -1.17
N ILE A 263 -9.19 -33.73 -0.42
CA ILE A 263 -9.28 -32.33 0.07
C ILE A 263 -8.07 -32.03 0.97
N ARG A 264 -7.69 -32.98 1.84
CA ARG A 264 -6.51 -32.88 2.69
C ARG A 264 -5.22 -32.66 1.89
N ASP A 265 -4.99 -33.44 0.84
CA ASP A 265 -3.79 -33.30 0.00
C ASP A 265 -3.76 -31.95 -0.70
N ALA A 266 -4.92 -31.49 -1.19
CA ALA A 266 -5.05 -30.18 -1.83
C ALA A 266 -4.76 -29.04 -0.85
N VAL A 267 -5.28 -29.12 0.40
CA VAL A 267 -4.96 -28.15 1.47
C VAL A 267 -3.47 -28.19 1.81
N ALA A 268 -2.89 -29.37 2.03
CA ALA A 268 -1.47 -29.53 2.33
C ALA A 268 -0.59 -28.92 1.23
N ARG A 269 -0.95 -29.13 -0.04
CA ARG A 269 -0.26 -28.57 -1.20
C ARG A 269 -0.31 -27.04 -1.26
N VAL A 270 -1.48 -26.42 -1.10
CA VAL A 270 -1.60 -24.95 -1.15
C VAL A 270 -0.99 -24.29 0.09
N MET A 271 -0.92 -25.04 1.19
CA MET A 271 -0.20 -24.69 2.41
C MET A 271 1.24 -25.17 2.39
N LEU A 272 1.90 -25.37 1.25
CA LEU A 272 3.36 -25.46 1.23
C LEU A 272 3.97 -24.05 1.35
N PRO A 273 5.01 -23.85 2.16
CA PRO A 273 5.73 -22.58 2.18
C PRO A 273 6.34 -22.24 0.82
N GLN A 274 6.30 -20.98 0.43
CA GLN A 274 6.82 -20.51 -0.87
C GLN A 274 7.53 -19.18 -0.69
N ALA A 275 8.67 -19.02 -1.38
CA ALA A 275 9.45 -17.77 -1.39
C ALA A 275 8.66 -16.60 -2.01
N GLU A 276 7.69 -16.88 -2.88
CA GLU A 276 6.78 -15.89 -3.47
C GLU A 276 6.06 -15.03 -2.42
N ASN A 277 5.82 -15.55 -1.22
CA ASN A 277 5.19 -14.77 -0.14
C ASN A 277 6.10 -13.64 0.40
N PHE A 278 7.40 -13.71 0.12
CA PHE A 278 8.38 -12.64 0.39
C PHE A 278 8.65 -11.77 -0.83
N ARG A 279 8.14 -12.12 -2.02
CA ARG A 279 8.22 -11.25 -3.18
C ARG A 279 7.26 -10.07 -3.04
N GLY A 280 7.67 -8.97 -3.65
CA GLY A 280 6.85 -7.77 -3.79
C GLY A 280 7.67 -6.52 -3.56
N ARG A 281 7.06 -5.38 -3.88
CA ARG A 281 7.71 -4.08 -3.88
C ARG A 281 8.40 -3.73 -2.55
N LEU A 282 9.67 -3.33 -2.66
CA LEU A 282 10.41 -2.67 -1.60
C LEU A 282 10.35 -1.14 -1.76
N PRO A 283 10.23 -0.39 -0.66
CA PRO A 283 10.26 1.07 -0.72
C PRO A 283 11.69 1.58 -0.90
N ALA A 284 11.97 2.25 -2.02
CA ALA A 284 13.26 2.92 -2.26
C ALA A 284 13.42 4.24 -1.47
N TYR A 285 12.31 4.80 -0.99
CA TYR A 285 12.28 5.99 -0.14
C TYR A 285 11.48 5.70 1.11
N ILE A 286 12.09 5.88 2.27
CA ILE A 286 11.38 5.84 3.55
C ILE A 286 11.78 7.06 4.36
N VAL A 287 10.76 7.72 4.89
CA VAL A 287 10.92 8.83 5.83
C VAL A 287 11.29 8.29 7.22
N ARG A 288 12.13 9.02 7.96
CA ARG A 288 12.53 8.65 9.32
C ARG A 288 11.31 8.51 10.24
N PRO A 289 11.33 7.58 11.21
CA PRO A 289 10.17 7.26 12.05
C PRO A 289 9.50 8.48 12.71
N GLU A 290 10.28 9.47 13.14
CA GLU A 290 9.79 10.70 13.76
C GLU A 290 8.92 11.56 12.84
N PHE A 291 9.00 11.36 11.52
CA PHE A 291 8.21 12.08 10.50
C PHE A 291 7.18 11.18 9.80
N GLN A 292 6.99 9.92 10.23
CA GLN A 292 5.99 9.02 9.63
C GLN A 292 4.55 9.30 10.14
N GLY A 293 4.41 10.03 11.25
CA GLY A 293 3.12 10.50 11.76
C GLY A 293 2.62 11.77 11.05
N PRO A 294 1.34 12.14 11.24
CA PRO A 294 0.83 13.42 10.78
C PRO A 294 1.53 14.56 11.54
N LEU A 295 1.84 15.67 10.87
CA LEU A 295 2.40 16.85 11.55
C LEU A 295 1.37 17.56 12.44
N GLY A 296 0.08 17.36 12.16
CA GLY A 296 -1.01 17.81 13.01
C GLY A 296 -2.32 17.14 12.67
N THR A 297 -3.35 17.41 13.48
CA THR A 297 -4.65 16.78 13.33
C THR A 297 -5.79 17.78 13.49
N SER A 298 -6.87 17.59 12.74
CA SER A 298 -8.13 18.32 12.92
C SER A 298 -9.29 17.36 13.16
N ILE A 299 -10.22 17.75 14.02
CA ILE A 299 -11.51 17.07 14.17
C ILE A 299 -12.52 17.91 13.41
N ILE A 300 -13.22 17.30 12.45
CA ILE A 300 -14.27 17.98 11.69
C ILE A 300 -15.62 17.48 12.20
N SER A 301 -16.44 18.41 12.68
CA SER A 301 -17.74 18.13 13.25
C SER A 301 -18.86 18.78 12.43
N PRO A 302 -20.11 18.31 12.54
CA PRO A 302 -21.26 19.00 11.97
C PRO A 302 -21.44 20.45 12.44
N ALA A 303 -20.84 20.84 13.57
CA ALA A 303 -20.90 22.20 14.12
C ALA A 303 -19.83 23.15 13.56
N GLY A 304 -18.93 22.66 12.70
CA GLY A 304 -17.67 23.34 12.33
C GLY A 304 -16.47 22.65 12.93
#